data_AF-A0A3P8VCZ3-F1
#
_entry.id   AF-A0A3P8VCZ3-F1
#
_cell.length_a   1.000
_cell.length_b   1.000
_cell.length_c   1.000
_cell.angle_alpha   90.00
_cell.angle_beta   90.00
_cell.angle_gamma   90.00
#
_symmetry.space_group_name_H-M   'P 1'
#
loop_
_entity.id
_entity.type
_entity.pdbx_description
1 polymer ?
#
loop_
_entity_poly.entity_id
_entity_poly.type
_entity_poly.pdbx_seq_one_letter_code
_entity_poly.pdbx_strand_id
1 'polypeptide(L)'
;MSTPRLGVVRDSMSTNPLLIKASLGQTKTRGLSLPGPEYTFGSSSSLQDGGVAEVLSGWRVQLRHENSASHRPSLPDFVSLNRDAAKAGVVTCKELNQYRAKGGGAKTKHHPPKQPAGGVVVPDITFGVTTRSNNNRAPSPLSDLLAHQYARRWVDEQLSRNQTSSQKQQHRIKPGSETRTSLLRRSRALPVTQPLLRPKRYAQVPPALETFRDQETRLRALRTHESETGVQDGSLGSGV
;
A
#
# COMPACT_ATOMS: atom_id res chain seq x y z
N MET A 1 -2.31 23.69 -37.94
CA MET A 1 -1.11 24.45 -38.33
C MET A 1 0.11 23.78 -37.71
N SER A 2 0.79 22.94 -38.48
CA SER A 2 2.01 22.23 -38.06
C SER A 2 3.17 23.22 -38.03
N THR A 3 3.80 23.41 -36.87
CA THR A 3 5.01 24.24 -36.82
C THR A 3 6.14 23.51 -37.55
N PRO A 4 6.86 24.16 -38.49
CA PRO A 4 7.97 23.53 -39.19
C PRO A 4 9.02 23.11 -38.15
N ARG A 5 9.25 21.80 -38.04
CA ARG A 5 10.14 21.20 -37.04
C ARG A 5 11.43 20.76 -37.72
N LEU A 6 12.56 21.31 -37.24
CA LEU A 6 13.90 20.91 -37.66
C LEU A 6 14.36 19.69 -36.85
N GLY A 7 14.77 18.61 -37.53
CA GLY A 7 15.35 17.40 -36.93
C GLY A 7 14.51 16.12 -37.08
N VAL A 8 15.09 15.00 -36.64
CA VAL A 8 14.48 13.66 -36.72
C VAL A 8 13.47 13.46 -35.59
N VAL A 9 12.25 13.06 -35.92
CA VAL A 9 11.22 12.69 -34.93
C VAL A 9 11.52 11.32 -34.37
N ARG A 10 11.68 11.24 -33.05
CA ARG A 10 11.92 9.97 -32.32
C ARG A 10 10.64 9.53 -31.65
N ASP A 11 10.40 8.22 -31.55
CA ASP A 11 9.20 7.66 -30.92
C ASP A 11 9.02 8.09 -29.45
N SER A 12 10.14 8.32 -28.76
CA SER A 12 10.13 8.84 -27.39
C SER A 12 9.50 10.23 -27.26
N MET A 13 9.39 11.00 -28.35
CA MET A 13 8.74 12.32 -28.34
C MET A 13 7.22 12.23 -28.22
N SER A 14 6.60 11.10 -28.60
CA SER A 14 5.17 10.84 -28.44
C SER A 14 4.81 10.16 -27.11
N THR A 15 5.78 9.52 -26.46
CA THR A 15 5.56 8.78 -25.19
C THR A 15 6.00 9.59 -23.97
N ASN A 16 7.06 10.40 -24.06
CA ASN A 16 7.59 11.13 -22.91
C ASN A 16 6.78 12.41 -22.63
N PRO A 17 6.07 12.51 -21.47
CA PRO A 17 5.21 13.65 -21.17
C PRO A 17 5.96 14.99 -21.02
N LEU A 18 7.28 14.96 -20.81
CA LEU A 18 8.12 16.15 -20.74
C LEU A 18 8.39 16.75 -22.13
N LEU A 19 8.41 15.91 -23.16
CA LEU A 19 8.71 16.30 -24.55
C LEU A 19 7.45 16.65 -25.35
N ILE A 20 6.29 16.15 -24.91
CA ILE A 20 4.99 16.40 -25.55
C ILE A 20 4.57 17.86 -25.30
N LYS A 21 4.28 18.57 -26.39
CA LYS A 21 3.71 19.93 -26.35
C LYS A 21 2.19 19.85 -26.42
N ALA A 22 1.51 20.72 -25.66
CA ALA A 22 0.06 20.84 -25.76
C ALA A 22 -0.31 21.50 -27.09
N SER A 23 -1.23 20.91 -27.84
CA SER A 23 -1.84 21.56 -29.01
C SER A 23 -2.87 22.59 -28.54
N LEU A 24 -2.93 23.72 -29.24
CA LEU A 24 -3.87 24.79 -28.93
C LEU A 24 -5.31 24.26 -28.98
N GLY A 25 -6.11 24.54 -27.95
CA GLY A 25 -7.51 24.11 -27.85
C GLY A 25 -7.72 22.65 -27.44
N GLN A 26 -6.66 21.91 -27.08
CA GLN A 26 -6.74 20.53 -26.64
C GLN A 26 -5.98 20.32 -25.32
N THR A 27 -6.40 19.33 -24.54
CA THR A 27 -5.70 18.95 -23.31
C THR A 27 -4.35 18.33 -23.64
N LYS A 28 -3.31 18.65 -22.84
CA LYS A 28 -1.98 18.05 -22.99
C LYS A 28 -2.07 16.52 -22.80
N THR A 29 -1.65 15.77 -23.82
CA THR A 29 -1.58 14.31 -23.73
C THR A 29 -0.39 13.87 -22.88
N ARG A 30 -0.53 12.74 -22.17
CA ARG A 30 0.52 12.16 -21.30
C ARG A 30 1.37 11.08 -21.98
N GLY A 31 1.17 10.84 -23.27
CA GLY A 31 1.86 9.78 -24.02
C GLY A 31 1.46 8.36 -23.62
N LEU A 32 0.30 8.20 -22.96
CA LEU A 32 -0.26 6.91 -22.59
C LEU A 32 -1.18 6.38 -23.70
N SER A 33 -1.10 5.10 -23.99
CA SER A 33 -2.05 4.40 -24.87
C SER A 33 -3.35 4.18 -24.10
N LEU A 34 -4.37 4.98 -24.41
CA LEU A 34 -5.70 4.80 -23.83
C LEU A 34 -6.49 3.76 -24.66
N PRO A 35 -7.35 2.97 -24.02
CA PRO A 35 -8.35 2.16 -24.72
C PRO A 35 -9.19 3.02 -25.68
N GLY A 36 -9.68 2.40 -26.75
CA GLY A 36 -10.46 3.07 -27.80
C GLY A 36 -11.77 3.71 -27.32
N PRO A 37 -12.49 4.43 -28.19
CA PRO A 37 -13.68 5.22 -27.81
C PRO A 37 -14.83 4.39 -27.22
N GLU A 38 -14.88 3.09 -27.50
CA GLU A 38 -15.87 2.15 -26.95
C GLU A 38 -15.62 1.81 -25.46
N TYR A 39 -14.46 2.17 -24.92
CA TYR A 39 -14.12 1.87 -23.53
C TYR A 39 -14.66 2.93 -22.57
N THR A 40 -15.53 2.51 -21.67
CA THR A 40 -16.03 3.36 -20.58
C THR A 40 -15.07 3.31 -19.40
N PHE A 41 -14.47 4.45 -19.06
CA PHE A 41 -13.62 4.58 -17.88
C PHE A 41 -14.46 4.67 -16.60
N GLY A 42 -13.99 4.04 -15.53
CA GLY A 42 -14.65 4.05 -14.22
C GLY A 42 -14.89 2.64 -13.67
N SER A 43 -15.47 2.55 -12.48
CA SER A 43 -15.89 1.29 -11.87
C SER A 43 -17.36 1.02 -12.21
N SER A 44 -17.64 0.00 -13.01
CA SER A 44 -19.00 -0.51 -13.16
C SER A 44 -19.35 -1.43 -12.00
N SER A 45 -20.45 -1.17 -11.29
CA SER A 45 -21.01 -2.14 -10.34
C SER A 45 -21.71 -3.24 -11.11
N SER A 46 -20.97 -4.27 -11.53
CA SER A 46 -21.52 -5.45 -12.20
C SER A 46 -22.12 -6.46 -11.21
N LEU A 47 -22.43 -6.02 -9.99
CA LEU A 47 -22.94 -6.88 -8.93
C LEU A 47 -24.39 -7.25 -9.28
N GLN A 48 -24.56 -8.40 -9.91
CA GLN A 48 -25.86 -9.01 -10.15
C GLN A 48 -26.27 -9.77 -8.88
N ASP A 49 -26.72 -9.03 -7.87
CA ASP A 49 -27.23 -9.61 -6.61
C ASP A 49 -28.69 -10.10 -6.71
N GLY A 50 -29.20 -10.23 -7.94
CA GLY A 50 -30.62 -10.49 -8.17
C GLY A 50 -31.49 -9.27 -7.85
N GLY A 51 -32.67 -9.22 -8.46
CA GLY A 51 -33.64 -8.15 -8.21
C GLY A 51 -34.47 -8.41 -6.95
N VAL A 52 -35.20 -7.40 -6.47
CA VAL A 52 -36.17 -7.54 -5.37
C VAL A 52 -37.16 -8.68 -5.61
N ALA A 53 -37.58 -8.88 -6.87
CA ALA A 53 -38.45 -9.99 -7.24
C ALA A 53 -37.83 -11.37 -6.98
N GLU A 54 -36.52 -11.53 -7.18
CA GLU A 54 -35.79 -12.79 -6.94
C GLU A 54 -35.67 -13.09 -5.45
N VAL A 55 -35.50 -12.05 -4.63
CA VAL A 55 -35.47 -12.17 -3.16
C VAL A 55 -36.86 -12.53 -2.61
N LEU A 56 -37.92 -11.93 -3.17
CA LEU A 56 -39.30 -12.16 -2.72
C LEU A 56 -39.87 -13.49 -3.25
N SER A 57 -39.44 -13.95 -4.42
CA SER A 57 -39.77 -15.29 -4.92
C SER A 57 -38.95 -16.32 -4.16
N GLY A 58 -39.43 -16.75 -2.99
CA GLY A 58 -38.78 -17.69 -2.07
C GLY A 58 -38.51 -19.10 -2.62
N TRP A 59 -38.52 -19.30 -3.93
CA TRP A 59 -38.09 -20.54 -4.58
C TRP A 59 -36.73 -20.30 -5.18
N ARG A 60 -35.71 -21.01 -4.68
CA ARG A 60 -34.37 -21.03 -5.25
C ARG A 60 -34.43 -21.50 -6.71
N VAL A 61 -34.64 -20.56 -7.62
CA VAL A 61 -34.20 -20.66 -9.01
C VAL A 61 -33.09 -19.63 -9.16
N GLN A 62 -32.01 -19.81 -8.39
CA GLN A 62 -30.72 -19.28 -8.84
C GLN A 62 -30.43 -20.05 -10.12
N LEU A 63 -30.66 -19.43 -11.28
CA LEU A 63 -30.15 -19.96 -12.53
C LEU A 63 -28.63 -20.03 -12.35
N ARG A 64 -28.13 -21.26 -12.33
CA ARG A 64 -26.77 -21.63 -11.96
C ARG A 64 -25.80 -20.92 -12.90
N HIS A 65 -25.26 -19.78 -12.48
CA HIS A 65 -24.12 -19.19 -13.17
C HIS A 65 -22.92 -20.13 -13.00
N GLU A 66 -22.49 -20.73 -14.10
CA GLU A 66 -21.40 -21.72 -14.16
C GLU A 66 -20.03 -21.17 -13.75
N ASN A 67 -19.93 -19.87 -13.48
CA ASN A 67 -18.65 -19.16 -13.35
C ASN A 67 -18.25 -18.82 -11.90
N SER A 68 -19.01 -19.22 -10.89
CA SER A 68 -18.62 -19.06 -9.47
C SER A 68 -18.00 -20.35 -8.91
N ALA A 69 -16.99 -20.88 -9.60
CA ALA A 69 -16.23 -22.03 -9.16
C ALA A 69 -15.13 -21.59 -8.18
N SER A 70 -15.42 -21.64 -6.87
CA SER A 70 -14.38 -21.93 -5.85
C SER A 70 -14.89 -22.05 -4.41
N HIS A 71 -16.14 -21.70 -4.08
CA HIS A 71 -16.53 -21.70 -2.66
C HIS A 71 -18.00 -22.06 -2.40
N ARG A 72 -18.44 -23.24 -2.85
CA ARG A 72 -19.65 -23.87 -2.30
C ARG A 72 -19.30 -25.21 -1.66
N PRO A 73 -19.83 -25.53 -0.47
CA PRO A 73 -19.77 -26.89 0.05
C PRO A 73 -20.47 -27.76 -0.99
N SER A 74 -19.73 -28.69 -1.58
CA SER A 74 -20.28 -29.70 -2.49
C SER A 74 -21.48 -30.34 -1.79
N LEU A 75 -22.64 -30.35 -2.44
CA LEU A 75 -23.78 -31.13 -1.96
C LEU A 75 -23.26 -32.54 -1.60
N PRO A 76 -23.53 -33.06 -0.40
CA PRO A 76 -23.06 -34.38 0.00
C PRO A 76 -23.54 -35.40 -1.03
N ASP A 77 -22.62 -36.19 -1.57
CA ASP A 77 -23.00 -37.31 -2.42
C ASP A 77 -23.69 -38.38 -1.54
N PHE A 78 -25.02 -38.32 -1.52
CA PHE A 78 -25.83 -39.24 -0.73
C PHE A 78 -25.67 -40.69 -1.17
N VAL A 79 -25.24 -40.96 -2.40
CA VAL A 79 -25.05 -42.33 -2.89
C VAL A 79 -23.81 -42.96 -2.26
N SER A 80 -22.66 -42.26 -2.28
CA SER A 80 -21.46 -42.75 -1.58
C SER A 80 -21.63 -42.78 -0.07
N LEU A 81 -22.27 -41.76 0.52
CA LEU A 81 -22.56 -41.73 1.96
C LEU A 81 -23.44 -42.90 2.40
N ASN A 82 -24.52 -43.20 1.67
CA ASN A 82 -25.39 -44.31 2.01
C ASN A 82 -24.71 -45.66 1.77
N ARG A 83 -23.85 -45.77 0.74
CA ARG A 83 -23.04 -46.96 0.49
C ARG A 83 -22.08 -47.24 1.65
N ASP A 84 -21.42 -46.21 2.19
CA ASP A 84 -20.50 -46.37 3.31
C ASP A 84 -21.24 -46.58 4.64
N ALA A 85 -22.43 -46.00 4.81
CA ALA A 85 -23.32 -46.33 5.93
C ALA A 85 -23.70 -47.82 5.93
N ALA A 86 -24.05 -48.37 4.76
CA ALA A 86 -24.37 -49.79 4.61
C ALA A 86 -23.15 -50.68 4.92
N LYS A 87 -21.94 -50.30 4.48
CA LYS A 87 -20.69 -51.00 4.86
C LYS A 87 -20.41 -50.94 6.36
N ALA A 88 -20.77 -49.83 7.01
CA ALA A 88 -20.63 -49.64 8.45
C ALA A 88 -21.72 -50.37 9.26
N GLY A 89 -22.62 -51.12 8.61
CA GLY A 89 -23.68 -51.87 9.28
C GLY A 89 -24.84 -51.00 9.78
N VAL A 90 -25.01 -49.79 9.24
CA VAL A 90 -26.15 -48.93 9.54
C VAL A 90 -27.37 -49.42 8.77
N VAL A 91 -28.31 -50.06 9.46
CA VAL A 91 -29.49 -50.68 8.86
C VAL A 91 -30.77 -49.90 9.14
N THR A 92 -30.80 -49.10 10.21
CA THR A 92 -32.01 -48.37 10.63
C THR A 92 -32.04 -46.95 10.06
N CYS A 93 -33.22 -46.47 9.65
CA CYS A 93 -33.39 -45.09 9.16
C CYS A 93 -32.93 -44.02 10.17
N LYS A 94 -33.15 -44.25 11.48
CA LYS A 94 -32.71 -43.33 12.55
C LYS A 94 -31.19 -43.25 12.64
N GLU A 95 -30.53 -44.39 12.52
CA GLU A 95 -29.07 -44.49 12.53
C GLU A 95 -28.48 -43.88 11.27
N LEU A 96 -29.12 -44.06 10.11
CA LEU A 96 -28.72 -43.42 8.85
C LEU A 96 -28.78 -41.89 8.96
N ASN A 97 -29.81 -41.35 9.60
CA ASN A 97 -29.92 -39.91 9.85
C ASN A 97 -28.84 -39.40 10.82
N GLN A 98 -28.53 -40.16 11.87
CA GLN A 98 -27.41 -39.84 12.77
C GLN A 98 -26.06 -39.92 12.06
N TYR A 99 -25.88 -40.91 11.18
CA TYR A 99 -24.68 -41.09 10.36
C TYR A 99 -24.47 -39.90 9.41
N ARG A 100 -25.55 -39.39 8.80
CA ARG A 100 -25.54 -38.15 8.00
C ARG A 100 -25.19 -36.92 8.83
N ALA A 101 -25.81 -36.77 10.01
CA ALA A 101 -25.61 -35.62 10.89
C ALA A 101 -24.18 -35.55 11.46
N LYS A 102 -23.55 -36.70 11.70
CA LYS A 102 -22.16 -36.79 12.18
C LYS A 102 -21.11 -36.62 11.06
N GLY A 103 -21.53 -36.30 9.83
CA GLY A 103 -20.62 -36.10 8.71
C GLY A 103 -20.00 -37.40 8.22
N GLY A 104 -20.83 -38.44 8.03
CA GLY A 104 -20.40 -39.73 7.49
C GLY A 104 -19.69 -39.58 6.15
N GLY A 105 -18.36 -39.62 6.18
CA GLY A 105 -17.49 -39.92 5.03
C GLY A 105 -17.54 -39.00 3.82
N ALA A 106 -18.34 -37.93 3.80
CA ALA A 106 -18.30 -36.92 2.75
C ALA A 106 -16.97 -36.18 2.83
N LYS A 107 -15.91 -36.79 2.28
CA LYS A 107 -14.62 -36.16 2.07
C LYS A 107 -14.84 -35.04 1.07
N THR A 108 -15.17 -33.87 1.59
CA THR A 108 -14.93 -32.63 0.86
C THR A 108 -13.46 -32.68 0.45
N LYS A 109 -13.19 -32.70 -0.85
CA LYS A 109 -11.81 -32.69 -1.41
C LYS A 109 -11.08 -31.37 -1.15
N HIS A 110 -11.55 -30.58 -0.18
CA HIS A 110 -10.91 -29.36 0.25
C HIS A 110 -10.23 -29.63 1.57
N HIS A 111 -8.99 -29.15 1.65
CA HIS A 111 -8.16 -29.10 2.84
C HIS A 111 -9.03 -28.86 4.08
N PRO A 112 -8.87 -29.63 5.18
CA PRO A 112 -9.67 -29.41 6.36
C PRO A 112 -9.55 -27.92 6.73
N PRO A 113 -10.66 -27.21 6.96
CA PRO A 113 -10.55 -25.91 7.60
C PRO A 113 -9.77 -26.18 8.88
N LYS A 114 -8.64 -25.49 9.06
CA LYS A 114 -7.92 -25.49 10.33
C LYS A 114 -8.97 -25.12 11.38
N GLN A 115 -9.50 -26.10 12.09
CA GLN A 115 -10.26 -25.83 13.29
C GLN A 115 -9.28 -25.07 14.19
N PRO A 116 -9.62 -23.87 14.67
CA PRO A 116 -8.83 -23.29 15.75
C PRO A 116 -8.83 -24.35 16.86
N ALA A 117 -7.63 -24.68 17.34
CA ALA A 117 -7.41 -25.70 18.35
C ALA A 117 -8.48 -25.61 19.43
N GLY A 118 -9.07 -26.76 19.77
CA GLY A 118 -10.17 -26.88 20.71
C GLY A 118 -9.90 -26.14 22.01
N GLY A 119 -10.49 -24.96 22.14
CA GLY A 119 -10.72 -24.34 23.43
C GLY A 119 -11.95 -24.98 24.04
N VAL A 120 -11.90 -25.23 25.35
CA VAL A 120 -13.07 -25.61 26.14
C VAL A 120 -14.13 -24.52 25.93
N VAL A 121 -15.22 -24.85 25.24
CA VAL A 121 -16.37 -23.96 25.10
C VAL A 121 -17.12 -23.99 26.42
N VAL A 122 -16.77 -23.06 27.31
CA VAL A 122 -17.52 -22.81 28.54
C VAL A 122 -18.88 -22.19 28.14
N PRO A 123 -20.01 -22.56 28.77
CA PRO A 123 -21.34 -22.10 28.38
C PRO A 123 -21.54 -20.58 28.40
N ASP A 124 -20.66 -19.84 29.09
CA ASP A 124 -20.72 -18.40 29.29
C ASP A 124 -19.74 -17.66 28.38
N ILE A 125 -19.85 -17.88 27.06
CA ILE A 125 -19.09 -17.11 26.07
C ILE A 125 -20.01 -16.18 25.28
N THR A 126 -19.64 -14.91 25.23
CA THR A 126 -20.27 -13.94 24.33
C THR A 126 -19.60 -14.03 22.96
N PHE A 127 -20.35 -14.49 21.96
CA PHE A 127 -19.87 -14.51 20.58
C PHE A 127 -19.74 -13.08 20.04
N GLY A 128 -18.57 -12.72 19.50
CA GLY A 128 -18.31 -11.41 18.90
C GLY A 128 -16.83 -11.06 18.85
N VAL A 129 -16.47 -10.06 18.05
CA VAL A 129 -15.11 -9.52 18.01
C VAL A 129 -14.92 -8.59 19.20
N THR A 130 -14.11 -8.99 20.19
CA THR A 130 -13.78 -8.12 21.31
C THR A 130 -12.88 -6.98 20.83
N THR A 131 -13.37 -5.74 20.92
CA THR A 131 -12.63 -4.55 20.46
C THR A 131 -11.42 -4.21 21.33
N ARG A 132 -11.25 -4.88 22.48
CA ARG A 132 -10.18 -4.62 23.44
C ARG A 132 -9.00 -5.60 23.41
N SER A 133 -9.13 -6.76 22.76
CA SER A 133 -8.15 -7.85 22.90
C SER A 133 -7.58 -8.35 21.57
N ASN A 134 -7.85 -7.67 20.45
CA ASN A 134 -7.04 -7.96 19.27
C ASN A 134 -5.67 -7.31 19.49
N ASN A 135 -4.63 -8.13 19.36
CA ASN A 135 -3.24 -7.79 19.66
C ASN A 135 -2.66 -6.73 18.70
N ASN A 136 -3.49 -6.15 17.82
CA ASN A 136 -3.12 -5.19 16.79
C ASN A 136 -3.81 -3.82 16.97
N ARG A 137 -4.69 -3.65 17.97
CA ARG A 137 -5.36 -2.37 18.26
C ARG A 137 -5.75 -2.25 19.74
N ALA A 138 -4.82 -2.54 20.64
CA ALA A 138 -4.90 -1.89 21.95
C ALA A 138 -4.87 -0.37 21.69
N PRO A 139 -5.79 0.44 22.24
CA PRO A 139 -5.67 1.88 22.15
C PRO A 139 -4.29 2.25 22.70
N SER A 140 -3.51 3.01 21.93
CA SER A 140 -2.24 3.57 22.41
C SER A 140 -2.51 4.14 23.79
N PRO A 141 -1.88 3.61 24.86
CA PRO A 141 -2.10 4.18 26.18
C PRO A 141 -1.67 5.64 26.09
N LEU A 142 -2.52 6.55 26.60
CA LEU A 142 -2.30 8.00 26.50
C LEU A 142 -0.88 8.38 26.98
N SER A 143 -0.33 7.62 27.92
CA SER A 143 1.04 7.73 28.39
C SER A 143 2.10 7.69 27.28
N ASP A 144 1.96 6.81 26.28
CA ASP A 144 2.95 6.64 25.20
C ASP A 144 2.93 7.84 24.25
N LEU A 145 1.76 8.48 24.09
CA LEU A 145 1.60 9.72 23.31
C LEU A 145 2.20 10.91 24.06
N LEU A 146 1.88 11.06 25.35
CA LEU A 146 2.41 12.15 26.19
C LEU A 146 3.93 12.05 26.38
N ALA A 147 4.48 10.84 26.44
CA ALA A 147 5.91 10.60 26.58
C ALA A 147 6.67 10.58 25.24
N HIS A 148 6.02 10.91 24.11
CA HIS A 148 6.60 10.88 22.76
C HIS A 148 7.32 9.57 22.41
N GLN A 149 6.84 8.44 22.92
CA GLN A 149 7.54 7.16 22.75
C GLN A 149 7.54 6.70 21.29
N TYR A 150 6.51 7.03 20.52
CA TYR A 150 6.44 6.68 19.10
C TYR A 150 7.53 7.36 18.26
N ALA A 151 7.81 8.64 18.53
CA ALA A 151 8.89 9.36 17.87
C ALA A 151 10.24 8.71 18.19
N ARG A 152 10.46 8.34 19.46
CA ARG A 152 11.68 7.63 19.89
C ARG A 152 11.84 6.28 19.21
N ARG A 153 10.79 5.44 19.24
CA ARG A 153 10.79 4.12 18.58
C ARG A 153 11.06 4.24 17.08
N TRP A 154 10.50 5.25 16.42
CA TRP A 154 10.76 5.50 15.00
C TRP A 154 12.22 5.89 14.75
N VAL A 155 12.79 6.78 15.55
CA VAL A 155 14.22 7.15 15.45
C VAL A 155 15.11 5.92 15.64
N ASP A 156 14.84 5.10 16.66
CA ASP A 156 15.59 3.87 16.92
C ASP A 156 15.47 2.86 15.76
N GLU A 157 14.28 2.76 15.17
CA GLU A 157 14.05 1.93 13.99
C GLU A 157 14.83 2.44 12.76
N GLN A 158 14.90 3.76 12.52
CA GLN A 158 15.72 4.31 11.45
C GLN A 158 17.22 4.07 11.69
N LEU A 159 17.70 4.25 12.92
CA LEU A 159 19.09 4.00 13.29
C LEU A 159 19.47 2.52 13.07
N SER A 160 18.63 1.58 13.50
CA SER A 160 18.87 0.15 13.30
C SER A 160 18.79 -0.28 11.83
N ARG A 161 17.87 0.27 11.04
CA ARG A 161 17.81 0.06 9.58
C ARG A 161 19.07 0.58 8.89
N ASN A 162 19.61 1.72 9.31
CA ASN A 162 20.85 2.28 8.75
C ASN A 162 22.09 1.45 9.11
N GLN A 163 22.19 0.95 10.35
CA GLN A 163 23.27 0.05 10.77
C GLN A 163 23.26 -1.26 9.97
N THR A 164 22.09 -1.89 9.84
CA THR A 164 21.95 -3.16 9.10
C THR A 164 22.16 -2.98 7.60
N SER A 165 21.74 -1.85 7.01
CA SER A 165 22.02 -1.50 5.62
C SER A 165 23.52 -1.32 5.38
N SER A 166 24.21 -0.60 6.28
CA SER A 166 25.65 -0.36 6.21
C SER A 166 26.46 -1.65 6.32
N GLN A 167 26.10 -2.55 7.25
CA GLN A 167 26.72 -3.88 7.36
C GLN A 167 26.50 -4.73 6.10
N LYS A 168 25.27 -4.76 5.55
CA LYS A 168 24.98 -5.48 4.30
C LYS A 168 25.77 -4.94 3.10
N GLN A 169 26.04 -3.64 3.06
CA GLN A 169 26.86 -3.01 2.02
C GLN A 169 28.35 -3.36 2.20
N GLN A 170 28.87 -3.35 3.43
CA GLN A 170 30.27 -3.71 3.73
C GLN A 170 30.61 -5.15 3.33
N HIS A 171 29.69 -6.10 3.50
CA HIS A 171 29.90 -7.49 3.09
C HIS A 171 29.76 -7.73 1.58
N ARG A 172 29.16 -6.80 0.82
CA ARG A 172 28.94 -6.95 -0.64
C ARG A 172 30.00 -6.26 -1.50
N ILE A 173 30.74 -5.29 -0.96
CA ILE A 173 31.68 -4.49 -1.74
C ILE A 173 33.10 -4.90 -1.38
N LYS A 174 33.73 -5.71 -2.24
CA LYS A 174 35.20 -5.80 -2.25
C LYS A 174 35.74 -4.42 -2.64
N PRO A 175 36.73 -3.85 -1.94
CA PRO A 175 37.27 -2.55 -2.31
C PRO A 175 37.94 -2.65 -3.68
N GLY A 176 37.26 -2.17 -4.72
CA GLY A 176 37.85 -1.97 -6.03
C GLY A 176 38.85 -0.81 -5.98
N SER A 177 39.87 -0.85 -6.84
CA SER A 177 40.82 0.25 -6.98
C SER A 177 40.10 1.56 -7.26
N GLU A 178 40.42 2.60 -6.49
CA GLU A 178 39.82 3.91 -6.66
C GLU A 178 40.29 4.51 -8.00
N THR A 179 39.34 4.74 -8.91
CA THR A 179 39.61 5.42 -10.17
C THR A 179 39.54 6.93 -9.98
N ARG A 180 40.18 7.71 -10.86
CA ARG A 180 40.16 9.18 -10.80
C ARG A 180 38.73 9.74 -10.71
N THR A 181 37.76 9.08 -11.32
CA THR A 181 36.34 9.47 -11.26
C THR A 181 35.69 9.20 -9.90
N SER A 182 36.05 8.13 -9.18
CA SER A 182 35.55 7.89 -7.83
C SER A 182 36.12 8.89 -6.83
N LEU A 183 37.39 9.27 -6.98
CA LEU A 183 38.01 10.34 -6.19
C LEU A 183 37.30 11.68 -6.40
N LEU A 184 37.01 12.05 -7.65
CA LEU A 184 36.27 13.28 -7.97
C LEU A 184 34.83 13.29 -7.45
N ARG A 185 34.17 12.13 -7.35
CA ARG A 185 32.83 12.03 -6.74
C ARG A 185 32.85 12.17 -5.22
N ARG A 186 33.93 11.73 -4.57
CA ARG A 186 34.12 11.86 -3.12
C ARG A 186 34.60 13.24 -2.70
N SER A 187 35.38 13.91 -3.54
CA SER A 187 35.72 15.32 -3.34
C SER A 187 34.47 16.17 -3.61
N ARG A 188 33.60 16.32 -2.62
CA ARG A 188 32.60 17.38 -2.62
C ARG A 188 33.36 18.71 -2.65
N ALA A 189 33.08 19.54 -3.64
CA ALA A 189 33.47 20.94 -3.57
C ALA A 189 32.83 21.53 -2.31
N LEU A 190 33.57 22.37 -1.59
CA LEU A 190 33.02 23.16 -0.48
C LEU A 190 31.72 23.81 -0.95
N PRO A 191 30.67 23.87 -0.09
CA PRO A 191 29.41 24.47 -0.47
C PRO A 191 29.70 25.87 -0.97
N VAL A 192 29.56 26.06 -2.28
CA VAL A 192 29.61 27.39 -2.88
C VAL A 192 28.41 28.09 -2.27
N THR A 193 28.66 29.08 -1.41
CA THR A 193 27.66 29.99 -0.88
C THR A 193 27.10 30.76 -2.07
N GLN A 194 26.19 30.13 -2.81
CA GLN A 194 25.46 30.82 -3.86
C GLN A 194 24.52 31.78 -3.13
N PRO A 195 24.70 33.10 -3.29
CA PRO A 195 23.72 34.02 -2.73
C PRO A 195 22.36 33.67 -3.32
N LEU A 196 21.34 33.54 -2.47
CA LEU A 196 19.96 33.30 -2.90
C LEU A 196 19.65 34.20 -4.10
N LEU A 197 19.14 33.61 -5.17
CA LEU A 197 18.81 34.31 -6.42
C LEU A 197 17.86 35.47 -6.12
N ARG A 198 18.39 36.69 -5.98
CA ARG A 198 17.60 37.92 -5.88
C ARG A 198 17.54 38.58 -7.26
N PRO A 199 16.35 38.66 -7.90
CA PRO A 199 16.21 39.40 -9.15
C PRO A 199 16.57 40.87 -8.95
N LYS A 200 17.32 41.49 -9.88
CA LYS A 200 17.78 42.90 -9.78
C LYS A 200 16.65 43.89 -9.48
N ARG A 201 15.45 43.64 -10.03
CA ARG A 201 14.24 44.46 -9.79
C ARG A 201 13.79 44.51 -8.32
N TYR A 202 14.17 43.53 -7.51
CA TYR A 202 13.85 43.46 -6.08
C TYR A 202 15.05 43.78 -5.19
N ALA A 203 16.21 44.14 -5.75
CA ALA A 203 17.37 44.56 -4.95
C ALA A 203 17.18 45.94 -4.31
N GLN A 204 16.34 46.79 -4.93
CA GLN A 204 16.10 48.17 -4.50
C GLN A 204 14.91 48.32 -3.53
N VAL A 205 14.08 47.27 -3.37
CA VAL A 205 12.88 47.34 -2.55
C VAL A 205 13.18 46.74 -1.17
N PRO A 206 13.10 47.53 -0.08
CA PRO A 206 13.24 46.99 1.26
C PRO A 206 12.08 46.02 1.57
N PRO A 207 12.27 45.04 2.45
CA PRO A 207 11.20 44.15 2.86
C PRO A 207 10.01 44.96 3.40
N ALA A 208 8.84 44.76 2.80
CA ALA A 208 7.63 45.50 3.17
C ALA A 208 7.10 45.13 4.57
N LEU A 209 7.53 43.98 5.11
CA LEU A 209 7.15 43.49 6.43
C LEU A 209 8.39 43.05 7.18
N GLU A 210 8.53 43.57 8.41
CA GLU A 210 9.48 43.08 9.39
C GLU A 210 8.72 42.16 10.36
N THR A 211 8.91 40.85 10.20
CA THR A 211 8.22 39.82 10.99
C THR A 211 8.90 39.54 12.33
N PHE A 212 10.09 40.12 12.55
CA PHE A 212 10.86 39.94 13.77
C PHE A 212 10.56 41.06 14.75
N ARG A 213 10.56 40.75 16.05
CA ARG A 213 10.35 41.75 17.10
C ARG A 213 11.55 42.71 17.22
N ASP A 214 12.76 42.18 17.11
CA ASP A 214 14.01 42.94 17.19
C ASP A 214 14.98 42.58 16.05
N GLN A 215 15.81 43.54 15.62
CA GLN A 215 16.82 43.32 14.59
C GLN A 215 17.84 42.24 14.98
N GLU A 216 18.16 42.10 16.27
CA GLU A 216 19.05 41.05 16.76
C GLU A 216 18.45 39.65 16.58
N THR A 217 17.14 39.51 16.78
CA THR A 217 16.42 38.23 16.57
C THR A 217 16.41 37.84 15.10
N ARG A 218 16.27 38.82 14.20
CA ARG A 218 16.39 38.61 12.75
C ARG A 218 17.77 38.10 12.37
N LEU A 219 18.83 38.74 12.84
CA LEU A 219 20.21 38.32 12.54
C LEU A 219 20.51 36.93 13.10
N ARG A 220 20.01 36.61 14.30
CA ARG A 220 20.15 35.28 14.89
C ARG A 220 19.46 34.21 14.04
N ALA A 221 18.23 34.46 13.60
CA ALA A 221 17.46 33.54 12.76
C ALA A 221 18.10 33.31 11.37
N LEU A 222 18.71 34.35 10.78
CA LEU A 222 19.44 34.20 9.52
C LEU A 222 20.68 33.32 9.69
N ARG A 223 21.46 33.53 10.77
CA ARG A 223 22.64 32.70 11.06
C ARG A 223 22.27 31.23 11.30
N THR A 224 21.17 30.97 12.02
CA THR A 224 20.70 29.59 12.25
C THR A 224 20.28 28.95 10.93
N HIS A 225 19.51 29.65 10.09
CA HIS A 225 19.10 29.16 8.78
C HIS A 225 20.31 28.84 7.88
N GLU A 226 21.30 29.74 7.82
CA GLU A 226 22.55 29.50 7.06
C GLU A 226 23.29 28.25 7.57
N SER A 227 23.35 28.03 8.89
CA SER A 227 23.95 26.82 9.45
C SER A 227 23.14 25.54 9.18
N GLU A 228 21.81 25.64 9.08
CA GLU A 228 20.91 24.51 8.83
C GLU A 228 20.85 24.10 7.36
N THR A 229 21.02 25.03 6.42
CA THR A 229 21.00 24.71 4.97
C THR A 229 22.01 23.61 4.60
N GLY A 230 23.18 23.59 5.22
CA GLY A 230 24.19 22.54 5.00
C GLY A 230 23.78 21.15 5.56
N VAL A 231 22.88 21.10 6.54
CA VAL A 231 22.38 19.87 7.17
C VAL A 231 21.22 19.26 6.36
N GLN A 232 20.37 20.11 5.76
CA GLN A 232 19.22 19.68 4.95
C GLN A 232 19.61 19.07 3.60
N ASP A 233 20.74 19.48 3.02
CA ASP A 233 21.28 18.96 1.74
C ASP A 233 22.12 17.66 1.91
N GLY A 234 22.15 17.08 3.11
CA GLY A 234 22.69 15.74 3.35
C GLY A 234 21.78 14.65 2.76
N SER A 235 22.33 13.48 2.37
CA SER A 235 21.57 12.37 1.78
C SER A 235 20.45 11.79 2.67
N LEU A 236 20.33 12.28 3.90
CA LEU A 236 19.39 11.85 4.91
C LEU A 236 18.30 12.89 5.20
N GLY A 237 18.36 14.11 4.62
CA GLY A 237 17.27 15.11 4.63
C GLY A 237 16.53 15.24 5.96
N SER A 238 17.24 15.10 7.08
CA SER A 238 16.66 15.06 8.42
C SER A 238 16.83 16.44 9.06
N GLY A 239 16.03 17.39 8.60
CA GLY A 239 15.64 18.50 9.46
C GLY A 239 14.58 17.98 10.42
N VAL A 240 14.75 18.25 11.71
CA VAL A 240 13.72 17.98 12.75
C VAL A 240 12.46 18.76 12.44
#